data_AF-A0A6P1F2I0-F1
#
_entry.id   AF-A0A6P1F2I0-F1
#
_cell.length_a   1.000
_cell.length_b   1.000
_cell.length_c   1.000
_cell.angle_alpha   90.00
_cell.angle_beta   90.00
_cell.angle_gamma   90.00
#
_symmetry.space_group_name_H-M   'P 1'
#
loop_
_entity.id
_entity.type
_entity.pdbx_description
1 polymer ?
#
loop_
_entity_poly.entity_id
_entity_poly.type
_entity_poly.pdbx_seq_one_letter_code
_entity_poly.pdbx_strand_id
1 'polypeptide(L)'
;MIKVTRTRMGIGVRELARRAGVAPSAVTQWEQSEARGVLRPATLERALAAMGTTVSAEQLSQHAPQQSERREDRVARELHRSVAGRLIEDPDAVLALVPANVRRLRTRVRGGAGALLDVWEDLAARREIGRLVDVMLSTSARAIEMRQVSPFAGVLDEEERLRAIGRAVS
;
A
#
# COMPACT_ATOMS: atom_id res chain seq x y z
N MET A 1 -5.45 9.23 -15.09
CA MET A 1 -5.95 10.60 -14.86
C MET A 1 -5.70 11.52 -16.05
N ILE A 2 -4.51 11.55 -16.66
CA ILE A 2 -4.18 12.42 -17.80
C ILE A 2 -5.15 12.19 -18.96
N LYS A 3 -5.27 10.95 -19.45
CA LYS A 3 -6.16 10.61 -20.57
C LYS A 3 -7.63 10.94 -20.28
N VAL A 4 -8.09 10.62 -19.07
CA VAL A 4 -9.47 10.86 -18.63
C VAL A 4 -9.77 12.35 -18.57
N THR A 5 -8.91 13.14 -17.93
CA THR A 5 -9.06 14.59 -17.79
C THR A 5 -9.02 15.27 -19.15
N ARG A 6 -8.08 14.86 -20.01
CA ARG A 6 -7.95 15.35 -21.38
C ARG A 6 -9.23 15.12 -22.18
N THR A 7 -9.77 13.91 -22.16
CA THR A 7 -11.03 13.59 -22.87
C THR A 7 -12.22 14.36 -22.29
N ARG A 8 -12.33 14.46 -20.96
CA ARG A 8 -13.40 15.23 -20.29
C ARG A 8 -13.38 16.71 -20.66
N MET A 9 -12.19 17.28 -20.84
CA MET A 9 -12.00 18.68 -21.26
C MET A 9 -12.07 18.88 -22.78
N GLY A 10 -12.37 17.83 -23.56
CA GLY A 10 -12.50 17.91 -25.02
C GLY A 10 -11.20 18.26 -25.75
N ILE A 11 -10.04 18.11 -25.11
CA ILE A 11 -8.75 18.47 -25.70
C ILE A 11 -8.06 17.26 -26.34
N GLY A 12 -7.44 17.48 -27.50
CA GLY A 12 -6.66 16.45 -28.20
C GLY A 12 -5.25 16.29 -27.63
N VAL A 13 -4.57 15.18 -27.96
CA VAL A 13 -3.16 14.93 -27.60
C VAL A 13 -2.24 16.06 -28.07
N ARG A 14 -2.44 16.55 -29.30
CA ARG A 14 -1.64 17.66 -29.87
C ARG A 14 -1.84 18.96 -29.11
N GLU A 15 -3.05 19.24 -28.67
CA GLU A 15 -3.37 20.47 -27.93
C GLU A 15 -2.75 20.43 -26.52
N LEU A 16 -2.82 19.27 -25.83
CA LEU A 16 -2.12 19.10 -24.55
C LEU A 16 -0.59 19.23 -24.72
N ALA A 17 -0.03 18.64 -25.77
CA ALA A 17 1.40 18.72 -26.05
C ALA A 17 1.85 20.18 -26.24
N ARG A 18 1.08 20.97 -27.00
CA ARG A 18 1.30 22.41 -27.19
C ARG A 18 1.27 23.17 -25.87
N ARG A 19 0.25 22.95 -25.04
CA ARG A 19 0.12 23.61 -23.72
C ARG A 19 1.23 23.23 -22.74
N ALA A 20 1.70 21.98 -22.79
CA ALA A 20 2.75 21.48 -21.93
C ALA A 20 4.18 21.73 -22.46
N GLY A 21 4.33 22.30 -23.66
CA GLY A 21 5.63 22.57 -24.28
C GLY A 21 6.42 21.31 -24.65
N VAL A 22 5.74 20.23 -25.03
CA VAL A 22 6.37 18.93 -25.35
C VAL A 22 5.91 18.37 -26.70
N ALA A 23 6.59 17.34 -27.20
CA ALA A 23 6.15 16.63 -28.39
C ALA A 23 4.87 15.79 -28.13
N PRO A 24 3.97 15.59 -29.12
CA PRO A 24 2.78 14.75 -28.96
C PRO A 24 3.07 13.31 -28.51
N SER A 25 4.22 12.75 -28.91
CA SER A 25 4.67 11.43 -28.46
C SER A 25 4.94 11.37 -26.96
N ALA A 26 5.41 12.47 -26.35
CA ALA A 26 5.63 12.55 -24.90
C ALA A 26 4.30 12.46 -24.14
N VAL A 27 3.23 13.09 -24.64
CA VAL A 27 1.90 12.99 -24.03
C VAL A 27 1.37 11.57 -24.08
N THR A 28 1.49 10.89 -25.23
CA THR A 28 1.13 9.46 -25.34
C THR A 28 1.94 8.60 -24.37
N GLN A 29 3.24 8.87 -24.24
CA GLN A 29 4.10 8.18 -23.29
C GLN A 29 3.68 8.44 -21.85
N TRP A 30 3.29 9.67 -21.49
CA TRP A 30 2.78 9.99 -20.16
C TRP A 30 1.50 9.21 -19.86
N GLU A 31 0.55 9.14 -20.79
CA GLU A 31 -0.67 8.35 -20.63
C GLU A 31 -0.38 6.86 -20.44
N GLN A 32 0.61 6.31 -21.16
CA GLN A 32 1.02 4.91 -21.01
C GLN A 32 1.76 4.66 -19.69
N SER A 33 2.68 5.53 -19.29
CA SER A 33 3.40 5.45 -18.02
C SER A 33 2.45 5.61 -16.83
N GLU A 34 1.43 6.45 -16.97
CA GLU A 34 0.36 6.60 -15.99
C GLU A 34 -0.49 5.34 -15.92
N ALA A 35 -0.93 4.77 -17.04
CA ALA A 35 -1.70 3.53 -17.03
C ALA A 35 -0.94 2.35 -16.38
N ARG A 36 0.40 2.41 -16.37
CA ARG A 36 1.30 1.38 -15.83
C ARG A 36 1.75 1.62 -14.39
N GLY A 37 1.40 2.73 -13.73
CA GLY A 37 1.89 2.97 -12.36
C GLY A 37 3.29 3.53 -12.23
N VAL A 38 3.93 3.95 -13.32
CA VAL A 38 5.36 4.34 -13.32
C VAL A 38 5.58 5.82 -13.61
N LEU A 39 4.52 6.62 -13.75
CA LEU A 39 4.64 8.05 -14.01
C LEU A 39 5.13 8.80 -12.77
N ARG A 40 6.12 9.67 -12.94
CA ARG A 40 6.59 10.56 -11.86
C ARG A 40 5.51 11.58 -11.49
N PRO A 41 5.27 11.86 -10.19
CA PRO A 41 4.26 12.84 -9.74
C PRO A 41 4.41 14.22 -10.39
N ALA A 42 5.63 14.76 -10.48
CA ALA A 42 5.89 16.06 -11.13
C ALA A 42 5.47 16.10 -12.62
N THR A 43 5.53 14.96 -13.32
CA THR A 43 5.07 14.88 -14.72
C THR A 43 3.55 14.88 -14.79
N LEU A 44 2.89 14.19 -13.85
CA LEU A 44 1.44 14.18 -13.73
C LEU A 44 0.92 15.59 -13.43
N GLU A 45 1.49 16.27 -12.43
CA GLU A 45 1.19 17.66 -12.08
C GLU A 45 1.35 18.60 -13.28
N ARG A 46 2.48 18.52 -13.99
CA ARG A 46 2.72 19.34 -15.18
C ARG A 46 1.67 19.10 -16.27
N ALA A 47 1.28 17.86 -16.50
CA ALA A 47 0.24 17.53 -17.49
C ALA A 47 -1.13 18.10 -17.08
N LEU A 48 -1.49 18.00 -15.81
CA LEU A 48 -2.76 18.49 -15.28
C LEU A 48 -2.80 20.03 -15.27
N ALA A 49 -1.72 20.67 -14.85
CA ALA A 49 -1.57 22.13 -14.89
C ALA A 49 -1.68 22.68 -16.32
N ALA A 50 -1.10 22.00 -17.31
CA ALA A 50 -1.25 22.36 -18.72
C ALA A 50 -2.71 22.23 -19.23
N MET A 51 -3.55 21.46 -18.55
CA MET A 51 -5.00 21.37 -18.81
C MET A 51 -5.82 22.39 -17.98
N GLY A 52 -5.17 23.26 -17.20
CA GLY A 52 -5.85 24.20 -16.30
C GLY A 52 -6.48 23.51 -15.08
N THR A 53 -6.01 22.32 -14.72
CA THR A 53 -6.43 21.60 -13.52
C THR A 53 -5.29 21.56 -12.51
N THR A 54 -5.55 22.04 -11.30
CA THR A 54 -4.68 21.80 -10.15
C THR A 54 -5.19 20.57 -9.40
N VAL A 55 -4.32 19.61 -9.13
CA VAL A 55 -4.66 18.41 -8.35
C VAL A 55 -3.96 18.51 -7.02
N SER A 56 -4.72 18.39 -5.93
CA SER A 56 -4.15 18.39 -4.59
C SER A 56 -3.22 17.18 -4.39
N ALA A 57 -2.23 17.31 -3.50
CA ALA A 57 -1.33 16.21 -3.14
C ALA A 57 -2.09 14.95 -2.67
N GLU A 58 -3.24 15.14 -2.02
CA GLU A 58 -4.15 14.09 -1.59
C GLU A 58 -4.76 13.35 -2.79
N GLN A 59 -5.27 14.08 -3.78
CA GLN A 59 -5.83 13.50 -5.00
C GLN A 59 -4.76 12.82 -5.87
N LEU A 60 -3.53 13.34 -5.89
CA LEU A 60 -2.39 12.67 -6.54
C LEU A 60 -2.06 11.35 -5.87
N SER A 61 -2.14 11.26 -4.54
CA SER A 61 -1.91 10.04 -3.79
C SER A 61 -3.02 8.99 -4.01
N GLN A 62 -4.26 9.44 -4.21
CA GLN A 62 -5.42 8.58 -4.50
C GLN A 62 -5.43 8.01 -5.93
N HIS A 63 -4.80 8.70 -6.89
CA HIS A 63 -4.83 8.36 -8.31
C HIS A 63 -3.46 8.05 -8.92
N ALA A 64 -2.37 8.22 -8.17
CA ALA A 64 -1.20 7.38 -8.38
C ALA A 64 -1.77 5.97 -8.53
N PRO A 65 -1.52 5.28 -9.66
CA PRO A 65 -2.10 3.97 -9.88
C PRO A 65 -1.77 3.22 -8.62
N GLN A 66 -2.82 2.80 -7.89
CA GLN A 66 -2.65 1.77 -6.89
C GLN A 66 -1.85 0.74 -7.64
N GLN A 67 -0.55 0.62 -7.35
CA GLN A 67 0.28 -0.42 -7.95
C GLN A 67 -0.61 -1.62 -7.89
N SER A 68 -0.97 -2.24 -9.02
CA SER A 68 -1.88 -3.37 -9.00
C SER A 68 -1.43 -4.24 -7.85
N GLU A 69 -2.24 -4.29 -6.77
CA GLU A 69 -1.72 -4.59 -5.43
C GLU A 69 -0.84 -5.83 -5.59
N ARG A 70 0.45 -5.78 -5.23
CA ARG A 70 1.33 -6.88 -5.60
C ARG A 70 0.70 -8.14 -5.02
N ARG A 71 0.76 -9.26 -5.75
CA ARG A 71 0.14 -10.51 -5.27
C ARG A 71 0.59 -10.82 -3.84
N GLU A 72 1.85 -10.53 -3.53
CA GLU A 72 2.44 -10.64 -2.20
C GLU A 72 1.77 -9.72 -1.17
N ASP A 73 1.45 -8.46 -1.51
CA ASP A 73 0.75 -7.52 -0.63
C ASP A 73 -0.68 -7.98 -0.34
N ARG A 74 -1.39 -8.51 -1.36
CA ARG A 74 -2.71 -9.13 -1.17
C ARG A 74 -2.65 -10.31 -0.21
N VAL A 75 -1.69 -11.22 -0.42
CA VAL A 75 -1.48 -12.39 0.43
C VAL A 75 -1.16 -11.96 1.86
N ALA A 76 -0.24 -11.01 2.04
CA ALA A 76 0.12 -10.49 3.36
C ALA A 76 -1.09 -9.86 4.07
N ARG A 77 -1.94 -9.13 3.33
CA ARG A 77 -3.17 -8.53 3.86
C ARG A 77 -4.20 -9.58 4.26
N GLU A 78 -4.41 -10.63 3.46
CA GLU A 78 -5.32 -11.72 3.83
C GLU A 78 -4.84 -12.53 5.04
N LEU A 79 -3.52 -12.76 5.14
CA LEU A 79 -2.93 -13.37 6.34
C LEU A 79 -3.19 -12.50 7.57
N HIS A 80 -2.97 -11.19 7.46
CA HIS A 80 -3.20 -10.26 8.57
C HIS A 80 -4.69 -10.08 8.88
N ARG A 81 -5.58 -10.24 7.90
CA ARG A 81 -7.04 -10.31 8.13
C ARG A 81 -7.42 -11.52 8.99
N SER A 82 -6.85 -12.69 8.73
CA SER A 82 -7.06 -13.87 9.61
C SER A 82 -6.48 -13.65 11.01
N VAL A 83 -5.26 -13.10 11.10
CA VAL A 83 -4.63 -12.78 12.40
C VAL A 83 -5.47 -11.78 13.19
N ALA A 84 -6.02 -10.76 12.53
CA ALA A 84 -6.91 -9.79 13.16
C ALA A 84 -8.18 -10.48 13.70
N GLY A 85 -8.73 -11.45 12.99
CA GLY A 85 -9.84 -12.29 13.48
C GLY A 85 -9.47 -13.01 14.78
N ARG A 86 -8.32 -13.69 14.81
CA ARG A 86 -7.81 -14.35 16.02
C ARG A 86 -7.54 -13.37 17.15
N LEU A 87 -7.00 -12.19 16.83
CA LEU A 87 -6.69 -11.14 17.81
C LEU A 87 -7.96 -10.57 18.45
N ILE A 88 -9.07 -10.50 17.70
CA ILE A 88 -10.38 -10.06 18.23
C ILE A 88 -11.00 -11.14 19.10
N GLU A 89 -10.88 -12.41 18.70
CA GLU A 89 -11.44 -13.56 19.41
C GLU A 89 -10.70 -13.88 20.72
N ASP A 90 -9.37 -13.98 20.67
CA ASP A 90 -8.51 -14.26 21.81
C ASP A 90 -7.26 -13.36 21.78
N PRO A 91 -7.38 -12.13 22.29
CA PRO A 91 -6.27 -11.19 22.36
C PRO A 91 -5.10 -11.70 23.21
N ASP A 92 -5.38 -12.47 24.27
CA ASP A 92 -4.36 -12.94 25.22
C ASP A 92 -3.43 -13.95 24.54
N ALA A 93 -4.00 -14.97 23.88
CA ALA A 93 -3.22 -15.99 23.19
C ALA A 93 -2.36 -15.41 22.06
N VAL A 94 -2.92 -14.47 21.29
CA VAL A 94 -2.20 -13.83 20.17
C VAL A 94 -1.05 -12.95 20.67
N LEU A 95 -1.32 -12.09 21.67
CA LEU A 95 -0.31 -11.15 22.17
C LEU A 95 0.80 -11.86 22.94
N ALA A 96 0.54 -13.02 23.56
CA ALA A 96 1.56 -13.82 24.25
C ALA A 96 2.70 -14.28 23.33
N LEU A 97 2.46 -14.41 22.02
CA LEU A 97 3.47 -14.82 21.04
C LEU A 97 4.42 -13.67 20.64
N VAL A 98 3.97 -12.43 20.77
CA VAL A 98 4.68 -11.25 20.24
C VAL A 98 6.10 -11.10 20.81
N PRO A 99 6.35 -11.18 22.13
CA PRO A 99 7.69 -10.94 22.67
C PRO A 99 8.75 -11.93 22.15
N ALA A 100 8.40 -13.21 22.02
CA ALA A 100 9.31 -14.22 21.48
C ALA A 100 9.60 -13.98 19.99
N ASN A 101 8.57 -13.64 19.22
CA ASN A 101 8.71 -13.33 17.80
C ASN A 101 9.51 -12.04 17.55
N VAL A 102 9.29 -11.00 18.35
CA VAL A 102 10.07 -9.74 18.29
C VAL A 102 11.55 -10.02 18.57
N ARG A 103 11.88 -10.77 19.62
CA ARG A 103 13.28 -11.16 19.90
C ARG A 103 13.92 -11.89 18.71
N ARG A 104 13.18 -12.81 18.08
CA ARG A 104 13.67 -13.54 16.90
C ARG A 104 13.83 -12.64 15.68
N LEU A 105 12.91 -11.70 15.46
CA LEU A 105 12.96 -10.77 14.33
C LEU A 105 14.09 -9.74 14.49
N ARG A 106 14.33 -9.25 15.71
CA ARG A 106 15.41 -8.30 16.03
C ARG A 106 16.80 -8.78 15.61
N THR A 107 17.05 -10.09 15.58
CA THR A 107 18.34 -10.62 15.11
C THR A 107 18.50 -10.60 13.58
N ARG A 108 17.40 -10.42 12.84
CA ARG A 108 17.35 -10.49 11.37
C ARG A 108 17.15 -9.14 10.70
N VAL A 109 16.44 -8.23 11.35
CA VAL A 109 16.12 -6.91 10.79
C VAL A 109 17.21 -5.89 11.11
N ARG A 110 17.44 -4.95 10.19
CA ARG A 110 18.39 -3.84 10.36
C ARG A 110 17.78 -2.53 9.84
N GLY A 111 18.27 -1.40 10.34
CA GLY A 111 17.85 -0.07 9.88
C GLY A 111 16.35 0.17 10.07
N GLY A 112 15.69 0.73 9.06
CA GLY A 112 14.27 1.14 9.13
C GLY A 112 13.28 0.02 9.46
N ALA A 113 13.63 -1.24 9.22
CA ALA A 113 12.82 -2.40 9.61
C ALA A 113 12.76 -2.61 11.13
N GLY A 114 13.79 -2.19 11.88
CA GLY A 114 13.77 -2.21 13.34
C GLY A 114 12.71 -1.26 13.90
N ALA A 115 12.63 -0.04 13.37
CA ALA A 115 11.63 0.94 13.79
C ALA A 115 10.18 0.49 13.51
N LEU A 116 9.96 -0.25 12.42
CA LEU A 116 8.65 -0.88 12.14
C LEU A 116 8.30 -1.93 13.20
N LEU A 117 9.28 -2.76 13.59
CA LEU A 117 9.11 -3.78 14.61
C LEU A 117 8.84 -3.18 16.00
N ASP A 118 9.50 -2.06 16.33
CA ASP A 118 9.27 -1.35 17.59
C ASP A 118 7.83 -0.81 17.68
N VAL A 119 7.25 -0.34 16.57
CA VAL A 119 5.84 0.07 16.52
C VAL A 119 4.93 -1.12 16.81
N TRP A 120 5.20 -2.30 16.23
CA TRP A 120 4.42 -3.50 16.53
C TRP A 120 4.53 -3.92 18.01
N GLU A 121 5.74 -3.90 18.57
CA GLU A 121 5.98 -4.26 19.97
C GLU A 121 5.26 -3.28 20.93
N ASP A 122 5.32 -1.97 20.68
CA ASP A 122 4.66 -0.96 21.52
C ASP A 122 3.13 -1.11 21.50
N LEU A 123 2.53 -1.27 20.31
CA LEU A 123 1.09 -1.49 20.18
C LEU A 123 0.63 -2.77 20.89
N ALA A 124 1.42 -3.85 20.78
CA ALA A 124 1.13 -5.12 21.45
C ALA A 124 1.29 -5.02 22.97
N ALA A 125 2.36 -4.39 23.46
CA ALA A 125 2.63 -4.21 24.88
C ALA A 125 1.54 -3.35 25.57
N ARG A 126 1.05 -2.31 24.88
CA ARG A 126 -0.05 -1.46 25.34
C ARG A 126 -1.43 -2.07 25.12
N ARG A 127 -1.50 -3.23 24.45
CA ARG A 127 -2.74 -3.95 24.11
C ARG A 127 -3.72 -3.06 23.32
N GLU A 128 -3.20 -2.25 22.41
CA GLU A 128 -4.01 -1.35 21.56
C GLU A 128 -4.68 -2.13 20.41
N ILE A 129 -5.62 -3.02 20.74
CA ILE A 129 -6.23 -3.99 19.80
C ILE A 129 -6.79 -3.30 18.54
N GLY A 130 -7.53 -2.20 18.71
CA GLY A 130 -8.09 -1.45 17.58
C GLY A 130 -7.00 -0.95 16.62
N ARG A 131 -5.91 -0.38 17.16
CA ARG A 131 -4.79 0.10 16.34
C ARG A 131 -4.02 -1.03 15.68
N LEU A 132 -3.86 -2.17 16.34
CA LEU A 132 -3.26 -3.36 15.75
C LEU A 132 -4.08 -3.83 14.53
N VAL A 133 -5.39 -3.92 14.67
CA VAL A 133 -6.31 -4.30 13.59
C VAL A 133 -6.27 -3.27 12.46
N ASP A 134 -6.26 -1.98 12.78
CA ASP A 134 -6.16 -0.90 11.77
C ASP A 134 -4.89 -1.03 10.93
N VAL A 135 -3.73 -1.25 11.56
CA VAL A 135 -2.46 -1.44 10.85
C VAL A 135 -2.49 -2.75 10.03
N MET A 136 -3.03 -3.83 10.58
CA MET A 136 -3.16 -5.12 9.90
C MET A 136 -3.95 -5.00 8.59
N LEU A 137 -5.06 -4.25 8.60
CA LEU A 137 -6.02 -4.19 7.49
C LEU A 137 -5.80 -3.01 6.53
N SER A 138 -5.06 -1.97 6.95
CA SER A 138 -4.84 -0.76 6.16
C SER A 138 -4.12 -1.04 4.84
N THR A 139 -4.53 -0.31 3.79
CA THR A 139 -3.92 -0.33 2.45
C THR A 139 -2.87 0.78 2.26
N SER A 140 -2.54 1.53 3.31
CA SER A 140 -1.51 2.57 3.24
C SER A 140 -0.12 1.96 2.97
N ALA A 141 0.76 2.73 2.31
CA ALA A 141 2.14 2.32 2.06
C ALA A 141 2.86 1.91 3.35
N ARG A 142 2.65 2.66 4.43
CA ARG A 142 3.20 2.35 5.75
C ARG A 142 2.70 1.01 6.30
N ALA A 143 1.41 0.72 6.16
CA ALA A 143 0.85 -0.58 6.60
C ALA A 143 1.39 -1.74 5.77
N ILE A 144 1.60 -1.54 4.47
CA ILE A 144 2.26 -2.54 3.60
C ILE A 144 3.67 -2.84 4.10
N GLU A 145 4.47 -1.82 4.40
CA GLU A 145 5.81 -1.98 5.00
C GLU A 145 5.75 -2.69 6.37
N MET A 146 4.82 -2.29 7.23
CA MET A 146 4.63 -2.91 8.56
C MET A 146 4.37 -4.41 8.46
N ARG A 147 3.56 -4.87 7.49
CA ARG A 147 3.26 -6.30 7.29
C ARG A 147 4.48 -7.13 6.89
N GLN A 148 5.52 -6.52 6.30
CA GLN A 148 6.76 -7.22 5.96
C GLN A 148 7.58 -7.62 7.20
N VAL A 149 7.32 -7.00 8.35
CA VAL A 149 8.08 -7.20 9.61
C VAL A 149 7.14 -7.46 10.79
N SER A 150 6.23 -8.40 10.60
CA SER A 150 5.14 -8.70 11.53
C SER A 150 5.52 -9.74 12.60
N PRO A 151 5.28 -9.48 13.91
CA PRO A 151 5.60 -10.43 14.98
C PRO A 151 4.48 -11.44 15.27
N PHE A 152 3.51 -11.64 14.36
CA PHE A 152 2.36 -12.54 14.57
C PHE A 152 2.55 -13.93 13.95
N ALA A 153 3.79 -14.34 13.70
CA ALA A 153 4.10 -15.68 13.22
C ALA A 153 3.65 -16.75 14.24
N GLY A 154 2.95 -17.78 13.76
CA GLY A 154 2.44 -18.86 14.61
C GLY A 154 1.05 -18.63 15.21
N VAL A 155 0.41 -17.49 14.93
CA VAL A 155 -1.01 -17.25 15.30
C VAL A 155 -1.97 -18.11 14.49
N LEU A 156 -1.67 -18.27 13.20
CA LEU A 156 -2.45 -19.12 12.31
C LEU A 156 -1.82 -20.49 12.23
N ASP A 157 -2.65 -21.53 12.27
CA ASP A 157 -2.22 -22.86 11.84
C ASP A 157 -2.03 -22.91 10.31
N GLU A 158 -1.47 -24.02 9.81
CA GLU A 158 -1.18 -24.17 8.38
C GLU A 158 -2.45 -24.17 7.52
N GLU A 159 -3.56 -24.70 8.03
CA GLU A 159 -4.81 -24.76 7.28
C GLU A 159 -5.43 -23.36 7.14
N GLU A 160 -5.45 -22.58 8.22
CA GLU A 160 -5.86 -21.17 8.22
C GLU A 160 -4.98 -20.32 7.31
N ARG A 161 -3.67 -20.57 7.33
CA ARG A 161 -2.71 -19.89 6.47
C ARG A 161 -2.99 -20.17 5.00
N LEU A 162 -3.24 -21.42 4.62
CA LEU A 162 -3.59 -21.80 3.25
C LEU A 162 -4.94 -21.21 2.82
N ARG A 163 -5.96 -21.23 3.70
CA ARG A 163 -7.25 -20.57 3.44
C ARG A 163 -7.09 -19.07 3.17
N ALA A 164 -6.26 -18.39 3.97
CA ALA A 164 -5.97 -16.97 3.79
C ALA A 164 -5.28 -16.69 2.45
N ILE A 165 -4.29 -17.50 2.08
CA ILE A 165 -3.60 -17.39 0.79
C ILE A 165 -4.58 -17.63 -0.37
N GLY A 166 -5.50 -18.59 -0.26
CA GLY A 166 -6.52 -18.86 -1.27
C GLY A 166 -7.43 -17.65 -1.55
N ARG A 167 -7.84 -16.93 -0.51
CA ARG A 167 -8.66 -15.70 -0.65
C ARG A 167 -7.95 -14.57 -1.40
N ALA A 168 -6.61 -14.53 -1.37
CA ALA A 168 -5.84 -13.50 -2.07
C ALA A 168 -5.69 -13.75 -3.59
N VAL A 169 -6.04 -14.96 -4.05
CA VAL A 169 -5.91 -15.42 -5.44
C VAL A 169 -7.26 -15.61 -6.12
N SER A 170 -8.35 -15.61 -5.35
CA SER A 170 -9.73 -15.68 -5.82
C SER A 170 -10.22 -14.33 -6.34
#